data_AF-X1KJE7-F1
#
_entry.id   AF-X1KJE7-F1
#
_cell.length_a   1.000
_cell.length_b   1.000
_cell.length_c   1.000
_cell.angle_alpha   90.00
_cell.angle_beta   90.00
_cell.angle_gamma   90.00
#
_symmetry.space_group_name_H-M   'P 1'
#
loop_
_entity.id
_entity.type
_entity.pdbx_description
1 polymer ?
#
loop_
_entity_poly.entity_id
_entity_poly.type
_entity_poly.pdbx_seq_one_letter_code
_entity_poly.pdbx_strand_id
1 'polypeptide(L)'
;AASMDDSLTIIDVSNPSYPVFTASIRGSGPPNYLNGINSVFISCNYAFVTASFDDSLTIINIANPSQPAFASSIHGASLPNYLNGASDVVMASGYAYVTAQYDDSLVVVNVQDRSTPKLWGLIKGAGPPNYLNGASHVSVKGNYAYVSSYLDHSFSTFDISKPSSPQLTKVIRGPGASYYLSGTRSNCIAFKE
;
A
#
# COMPACT_ATOMS: atom_id res chain seq x y z
N ALA A 1 2.58 9.41 9.36
CA ALA A 1 2.24 10.32 8.25
C ALA A 1 1.24 11.35 8.74
N ALA A 2 1.38 12.60 8.32
CA ALA A 2 0.43 13.67 8.60
C ALA A 2 -0.32 13.97 7.30
N SER A 3 -1.48 13.32 7.11
CA SER A 3 -2.21 13.32 5.84
C SER A 3 -2.79 14.68 5.46
N MET A 4 -3.12 15.52 6.45
CA MET A 4 -3.59 16.90 6.20
C MET A 4 -2.46 17.88 5.85
N ASP A 5 -1.21 17.51 6.16
CA ASP A 5 -0.01 18.31 5.90
C ASP A 5 0.77 17.80 4.67
N ASP A 6 0.24 16.78 3.99
CA ASP A 6 0.87 16.07 2.89
C ASP A 6 2.32 15.67 3.20
N SER A 7 2.54 15.15 4.42
CA SER A 7 3.89 15.01 4.98
C SER A 7 4.19 13.65 5.61
N LEU A 8 5.39 13.15 5.30
CA LEU A 8 6.07 12.12 6.08
C LEU A 8 6.95 12.79 7.14
N THR A 9 6.55 12.65 8.40
CA THR A 9 7.30 13.09 9.58
C THR A 9 8.18 11.97 10.11
N ILE A 10 9.43 12.28 10.42
CA ILE A 10 10.39 11.39 11.09
C ILE A 10 10.54 11.86 12.53
N ILE A 11 10.35 10.92 13.45
CA ILE A 11 10.44 11.14 14.89
C ILE A 11 11.42 10.11 15.44
N ASP A 12 12.44 10.59 16.15
CA ASP A 12 13.33 9.74 16.93
C ASP A 12 12.59 9.26 18.19
N VAL A 13 12.49 7.94 18.33
CA VAL A 13 11.84 7.25 19.44
C VAL A 13 12.82 6.40 20.25
N SER A 14 14.13 6.66 20.12
CA SER A 14 15.19 5.98 20.89
C SER A 14 14.95 6.06 22.40
N ASN A 15 14.31 7.15 22.86
CA ASN A 15 13.68 7.23 24.16
C ASN A 15 12.14 7.20 24.02
N PRO A 16 11.48 6.06 24.32
CA PRO A 16 10.02 5.94 24.19
C PRO A 16 9.23 6.91 25.07
N SER A 17 9.80 7.41 26.17
CA SER A 17 9.17 8.41 27.03
C SER A 17 9.37 9.84 26.53
N TYR A 18 10.30 10.07 25.60
CA TYR A 18 10.66 11.39 25.08
C TYR A 18 10.93 11.32 23.56
N PRO A 19 9.89 11.12 22.74
CA PRO A 19 10.01 11.19 21.30
C PRO A 19 10.42 12.59 20.84
N VAL A 20 11.34 12.68 19.88
CA VAL A 20 11.89 13.95 19.36
C VAL A 20 11.62 14.07 17.87
N PHE A 21 11.03 15.19 17.45
CA PHE A 21 10.91 15.50 16.02
C PHE A 21 12.30 15.62 15.38
N THR A 22 12.52 14.88 14.28
CA THR A 22 13.80 14.87 13.57
C THR A 22 13.74 15.67 12.28
N ALA A 23 12.78 15.34 11.40
CA ALA A 23 12.62 15.98 10.11
C ALA A 23 11.24 15.70 9.51
N SER A 24 10.94 16.37 8.40
CA SER A 24 9.75 16.08 7.59
C SER A 24 10.04 16.31 6.12
N ILE A 25 9.45 15.49 5.26
CA ILE A 25 9.33 15.74 3.82
C ILE A 25 7.85 15.90 3.49
N ARG A 26 7.51 16.84 2.61
CA ARG A 26 6.12 17.20 2.29
C ARG A 26 5.95 17.57 0.82
N GLY A 27 4.73 17.50 0.32
CA GLY A 27 4.35 18.10 -0.96
C GLY A 27 3.33 17.27 -1.73
N SER A 28 2.20 17.90 -2.03
CA SER A 28 1.22 17.43 -3.01
C SER A 28 1.77 17.58 -4.44
N GLY A 29 1.55 16.58 -5.28
CA GLY A 29 2.06 16.55 -6.65
C GLY A 29 3.60 16.46 -6.76
N PRO A 30 4.17 16.74 -7.95
CA PRO A 30 5.59 16.51 -8.20
C PRO A 30 6.50 17.38 -7.31
N PRO A 31 7.66 16.84 -6.86
CA PRO A 31 8.10 15.47 -7.07
C PRO A 31 7.54 14.45 -6.06
N ASN A 32 6.98 14.90 -4.93
CA ASN A 32 6.80 14.04 -3.76
C ASN A 32 5.50 13.23 -3.76
N TYR A 33 4.43 13.73 -4.37
CA TYR A 33 3.13 13.04 -4.48
C TYR A 33 2.59 12.53 -3.13
N LEU A 34 2.57 13.38 -2.10
CA LEU A 34 2.20 13.03 -0.73
C LEU A 34 0.80 13.50 -0.31
N ASN A 35 -0.07 13.85 -1.26
CA ASN A 35 -1.44 14.28 -0.95
C ASN A 35 -2.31 13.12 -0.50
N GLY A 36 -2.80 13.18 0.73
CA GLY A 36 -3.65 12.13 1.31
C GLY A 36 -2.91 10.84 1.61
N ILE A 37 -1.75 10.92 2.29
CA ILE A 37 -1.00 9.72 2.72
C ILE A 37 -1.90 8.79 3.54
N ASN A 38 -1.94 7.51 3.16
CA ASN A 38 -2.68 6.48 3.90
C ASN A 38 -1.78 5.46 4.60
N SER A 39 -0.69 5.02 3.97
CA SER A 39 0.18 3.98 4.52
C SER A 39 1.66 4.29 4.32
N VAL A 40 2.48 3.77 5.22
CA VAL A 40 3.95 3.86 5.18
C VAL A 40 4.52 2.49 5.52
N PHE A 41 5.26 1.90 4.58
CA PHE A 41 6.05 0.68 4.81
C PHE A 41 7.54 1.02 4.81
N ILE A 42 8.28 0.55 5.81
CA ILE A 42 9.72 0.80 5.92
C ILE A 42 10.49 -0.47 5.55
N SER A 43 11.44 -0.34 4.63
CA SER A 43 12.36 -1.42 4.25
C SER A 43 13.79 -0.86 4.15
N CYS A 44 14.64 -1.29 5.08
CA CYS A 44 16.00 -0.76 5.23
C CYS A 44 15.97 0.78 5.35
N ASN A 45 16.67 1.47 4.44
CA ASN A 45 16.79 2.93 4.41
C ASN A 45 15.71 3.62 3.55
N TYR A 46 14.61 2.93 3.24
CA TYR A 46 13.55 3.50 2.39
C TYR A 46 12.19 3.40 3.04
N ALA A 47 11.42 4.48 2.95
CA ALA A 47 9.99 4.51 3.21
C ALA A 47 9.21 4.45 1.89
N PHE A 48 8.20 3.59 1.86
CA PHE A 48 7.25 3.42 0.76
C PHE A 48 5.92 3.98 1.22
N VAL A 49 5.46 5.04 0.57
CA VAL A 49 4.33 5.84 1.03
C VAL A 49 3.23 5.80 -0.02
N THR A 50 2.04 5.35 0.36
CA THR A 50 0.86 5.47 -0.50
C THR A 50 0.12 6.76 -0.19
N ALA A 51 -0.32 7.45 -1.24
CA ALA A 51 -1.11 8.67 -1.10
C ALA A 51 -2.35 8.59 -2.00
N SER A 52 -3.56 8.66 -1.42
CA SER A 52 -4.80 8.41 -2.15
C SER A 52 -5.26 9.56 -3.03
N PHE A 53 -4.85 10.79 -2.74
CA PHE A 53 -5.27 11.93 -3.57
C PHE A 53 -4.28 12.23 -4.68
N ASP A 54 -3.02 11.81 -4.53
CA ASP A 54 -2.01 11.83 -5.60
C ASP A 54 -1.92 10.52 -6.38
N ASP A 55 -2.73 9.52 -6.06
CA ASP A 55 -2.77 8.20 -6.70
C ASP A 55 -1.39 7.56 -6.83
N SER A 56 -0.62 7.56 -5.73
CA SER A 56 0.82 7.34 -5.78
C SER A 56 1.32 6.26 -4.83
N LEU A 57 2.45 5.66 -5.23
CA LEU A 57 3.43 5.06 -4.35
C LEU A 57 4.73 5.85 -4.48
N THR A 58 5.09 6.58 -3.43
CA THR A 58 6.33 7.36 -3.34
C THR A 58 7.39 6.61 -2.53
N ILE A 59 8.61 6.57 -3.05
CA ILE A 59 9.78 6.01 -2.38
C ILE A 59 10.64 7.17 -1.86
N ILE A 60 10.85 7.19 -0.55
CA ILE A 60 11.65 8.21 0.14
C ILE A 60 12.87 7.54 0.76
N ASN A 61 14.05 8.05 0.44
CA ASN A 61 15.28 7.68 1.13
C ASN A 61 15.29 8.31 2.53
N ILE A 62 15.39 7.47 3.54
CA ILE A 62 15.45 7.81 4.96
C ILE A 62 16.76 7.34 5.62
N ALA A 63 17.81 7.07 4.82
CA ALA A 63 19.13 6.68 5.32
C ALA A 63 19.72 7.67 6.33
N ASN A 64 19.46 8.96 6.11
CA ASN A 64 19.67 10.01 7.08
C ASN A 64 18.31 10.49 7.63
N PRO A 65 17.93 10.09 8.86
CA PRO A 65 16.65 10.50 9.46
C PRO A 65 16.47 12.01 9.60
N SER A 66 17.56 12.79 9.67
CA SER A 66 17.49 14.25 9.71
C SER A 66 17.40 14.92 8.34
N GLN A 67 17.54 14.14 7.26
CA GLN A 67 17.49 14.65 5.90
C GLN A 67 16.84 13.62 4.96
N PRO A 68 15.54 13.31 5.15
CA PRO A 68 14.82 12.47 4.21
C PRO A 68 14.78 13.11 2.83
N ALA A 69 14.92 12.30 1.79
CA ALA A 69 14.97 12.76 0.40
C ALA A 69 14.06 11.92 -0.49
N PHE A 70 13.35 12.58 -1.39
CA PHE A 70 12.63 11.91 -2.47
C PHE A 70 13.60 11.05 -3.30
N ALA A 71 13.26 9.78 -3.52
CA ALA A 71 14.04 8.89 -4.37
C ALA A 71 13.36 8.69 -5.73
N SER A 72 12.07 8.32 -5.73
CA SER A 72 11.27 8.09 -6.93
C SER A 72 9.79 7.95 -6.57
N SER A 73 8.93 7.88 -7.58
CA SER A 73 7.52 7.51 -7.41
C SER A 73 6.98 6.79 -8.64
N ILE A 74 5.87 6.08 -8.44
CA ILE A 74 4.96 5.66 -9.50
C ILE A 74 3.57 6.18 -9.12
N HIS A 75 2.85 6.76 -10.08
CA HIS A 75 1.60 7.45 -9.80
C HIS A 75 0.63 7.37 -10.99
N GLY A 76 -0.65 7.60 -10.73
CA GLY A 76 -1.69 7.74 -11.75
C GLY A 76 -2.84 6.76 -11.58
N ALA A 77 -4.05 7.31 -11.60
CA ALA A 77 -5.30 6.57 -11.69
C ALA A 77 -5.44 5.82 -13.02
N SER A 78 -6.12 4.67 -12.99
CA SER A 78 -6.45 3.88 -14.19
C SER A 78 -5.21 3.56 -15.03
N LEU A 79 -5.36 3.39 -16.35
CA LEU A 79 -4.22 3.11 -17.22
C LEU A 79 -3.19 4.27 -17.16
N PRO A 80 -1.87 3.98 -17.04
CA PRO A 80 -1.28 2.65 -17.06
C PRO A 80 -1.07 2.00 -15.67
N ASN A 81 -1.19 2.73 -14.56
CA ASN A 81 -0.63 2.31 -13.26
C ASN A 81 -1.66 1.79 -12.24
N TYR A 82 -2.93 2.16 -12.39
CA TYR A 82 -4.07 1.69 -11.59
C TYR A 82 -3.97 1.98 -10.09
N LEU A 83 -3.42 3.13 -9.72
CA LEU A 83 -3.18 3.54 -8.34
C LEU A 83 -4.25 4.50 -7.80
N ASN A 84 -5.45 4.59 -8.43
CA ASN A 84 -6.50 5.49 -7.99
C ASN A 84 -6.93 5.18 -6.55
N GLY A 85 -6.72 6.13 -5.64
CA GLY A 85 -6.97 5.93 -4.22
C GLY A 85 -6.03 4.91 -3.58
N ALA A 86 -4.73 4.94 -3.92
CA ALA A 86 -3.70 4.12 -3.29
C ALA A 86 -3.86 4.14 -1.75
N SER A 87 -4.16 2.97 -1.17
CA SER A 87 -4.65 2.84 0.20
C SER A 87 -3.61 2.21 1.12
N ASP A 88 -2.93 1.15 0.68
CA ASP A 88 -1.97 0.44 1.52
C ASP A 88 -0.84 -0.18 0.71
N VAL A 89 0.30 -0.44 1.36
CA VAL A 89 1.48 -1.05 0.74
C VAL A 89 2.18 -2.04 1.67
N VAL A 90 2.54 -3.19 1.12
CA VAL A 90 3.43 -4.16 1.76
C VAL A 90 4.50 -4.63 0.78
N MET A 91 5.67 -4.99 1.29
CA MET A 91 6.79 -5.46 0.48
C MET A 91 7.01 -6.96 0.64
N ALA A 92 7.26 -7.67 -0.47
CA ALA A 92 7.76 -9.04 -0.44
C ALA A 92 8.62 -9.34 -1.69
N SER A 93 9.76 -9.99 -1.48
CA SER A 93 10.66 -10.47 -2.56
C SER A 93 11.06 -9.41 -3.60
N GLY A 94 11.22 -8.15 -3.18
CA GLY A 94 11.60 -7.04 -4.06
C GLY A 94 10.44 -6.37 -4.82
N TYR A 95 9.20 -6.75 -4.52
CA TYR A 95 7.99 -6.14 -5.07
C TYR A 95 7.20 -5.43 -3.97
N ALA A 96 6.59 -4.30 -4.33
CA ALA A 96 5.57 -3.64 -3.52
C ALA A 96 4.19 -4.10 -4.01
N TYR A 97 3.34 -4.49 -3.08
CA TYR A 97 1.94 -4.84 -3.30
C TYR A 97 1.10 -3.70 -2.76
N VAL A 98 0.40 -3.01 -3.64
CA VAL A 98 -0.37 -1.80 -3.33
C VAL A 98 -1.84 -2.06 -3.59
N THR A 99 -2.70 -1.80 -2.62
CA THR A 99 -4.14 -1.73 -2.88
C THR A 99 -4.52 -0.34 -3.35
N ALA A 100 -5.39 -0.24 -4.34
CA ALA A 100 -5.94 1.03 -4.80
C ALA A 100 -7.47 0.96 -4.72
N GLN A 101 -8.04 1.80 -3.85
CA GLN A 101 -9.43 1.69 -3.44
C GLN A 101 -10.39 1.98 -4.59
N TYR A 102 -10.08 2.96 -5.44
CA TYR A 102 -11.00 3.41 -6.49
C TYR A 102 -10.71 2.76 -7.85
N ASP A 103 -9.55 2.10 -7.99
CA ASP A 103 -9.24 1.27 -9.15
C ASP A 103 -9.62 -0.22 -8.97
N ASP A 104 -10.16 -0.56 -7.79
CA ASP A 104 -10.53 -1.90 -7.35
C ASP A 104 -9.42 -2.91 -7.62
N SER A 105 -8.20 -2.58 -7.20
CA SER A 105 -6.99 -3.29 -7.65
C SER A 105 -6.04 -3.67 -6.51
N LEU A 106 -5.32 -4.76 -6.76
CA LEU A 106 -4.03 -5.05 -6.16
C LEU A 106 -2.97 -4.88 -7.25
N VAL A 107 -2.18 -3.83 -7.12
CA VAL A 107 -1.10 -3.44 -8.01
C VAL A 107 0.21 -4.02 -7.49
N VAL A 108 0.97 -4.68 -8.35
CA VAL A 108 2.32 -5.16 -8.03
C VAL A 108 3.32 -4.25 -8.74
N VAL A 109 4.17 -3.59 -7.96
CA VAL A 109 5.21 -2.69 -8.45
C VAL A 109 6.57 -3.36 -8.26
N ASN A 110 7.36 -3.46 -9.33
CA ASN A 110 8.76 -3.85 -9.23
C ASN A 110 9.54 -2.68 -8.64
N VAL A 111 10.19 -2.93 -7.50
CA VAL A 111 11.00 -1.95 -6.78
C VAL A 111 12.36 -2.53 -6.43
N GLN A 112 12.89 -3.44 -7.24
CA GLN A 112 14.26 -3.95 -7.07
C GLN A 112 15.27 -2.81 -7.25
N ASP A 113 15.07 -1.98 -8.27
CA ASP A 113 15.69 -0.67 -8.38
C ASP A 113 14.74 0.39 -7.78
N ARG A 114 15.18 1.02 -6.69
CA ARG A 114 14.40 2.03 -5.96
C ARG A 114 14.35 3.38 -6.66
N SER A 115 15.14 3.59 -7.71
CA SER A 115 15.09 4.81 -8.52
C SER A 115 14.11 4.73 -9.68
N THR A 116 13.67 3.52 -10.07
CA THR A 116 12.83 3.29 -11.24
C THR A 116 11.67 2.31 -10.99
N PRO A 117 10.76 2.62 -10.04
CA PRO A 117 9.60 1.77 -9.77
C PRO A 117 8.70 1.68 -11.02
N LYS A 118 8.21 0.48 -11.32
CA LYS A 118 7.32 0.25 -12.46
C LYS A 118 6.25 -0.79 -12.18
N LEU A 119 5.09 -0.64 -12.81
CA LEU A 119 4.06 -1.67 -12.80
C LEU A 119 4.65 -2.99 -13.30
N TRP A 120 4.39 -4.07 -12.56
CA TRP A 120 4.89 -5.41 -12.85
C TRP A 120 3.78 -6.44 -13.00
N GLY A 121 2.74 -6.32 -12.18
CA GLY A 121 1.57 -7.19 -12.19
C GLY A 121 0.35 -6.45 -11.69
N LEU A 122 -0.83 -6.98 -12.01
CA LEU A 122 -2.11 -6.38 -11.68
C LEU A 122 -3.16 -7.47 -11.56
N ILE A 123 -4.00 -7.36 -10.53
CA ILE A 123 -5.31 -8.01 -10.49
C ILE A 123 -6.33 -6.96 -10.05
N LYS A 124 -7.47 -6.89 -10.73
CA LYS A 124 -8.49 -5.87 -10.46
C LYS A 124 -9.91 -6.32 -10.76
N GLY A 125 -10.88 -5.63 -10.20
CA GLY A 125 -12.29 -5.79 -10.51
C GLY A 125 -13.16 -6.05 -9.28
N ALA A 126 -14.27 -5.32 -9.22
CA ALA A 126 -15.33 -5.52 -8.24
C ALA A 126 -16.07 -6.85 -8.47
N GLY A 127 -16.48 -7.50 -7.37
CA GLY A 127 -17.24 -8.74 -7.44
C GLY A 127 -16.50 -9.90 -8.14
N PRO A 128 -17.21 -10.94 -8.57
CA PRO A 128 -16.58 -12.05 -9.27
C PRO A 128 -15.89 -11.58 -10.57
N PRO A 129 -14.67 -12.06 -10.88
CA PRO A 129 -13.98 -13.14 -10.19
C PRO A 129 -13.03 -12.70 -9.07
N ASN A 130 -12.78 -11.41 -8.84
CA ASN A 130 -11.62 -10.95 -8.02
C ASN A 130 -11.98 -10.36 -6.65
N TYR A 131 -13.18 -9.83 -6.50
CA TYR A 131 -13.73 -9.28 -5.26
C TYR A 131 -12.86 -8.18 -4.64
N LEU A 132 -12.43 -7.22 -5.46
CA LEU A 132 -11.53 -6.13 -5.06
C LEU A 132 -12.22 -4.77 -4.90
N ASN A 133 -13.56 -4.70 -4.88
CA ASN A 133 -14.29 -3.44 -4.77
C ASN A 133 -13.94 -2.69 -3.48
N GLY A 134 -13.30 -1.53 -3.61
CA GLY A 134 -12.79 -0.78 -2.47
C GLY A 134 -11.65 -1.49 -1.72
N ALA A 135 -10.72 -2.11 -2.44
CA ALA A 135 -9.50 -2.71 -1.87
C ALA A 135 -8.76 -1.72 -0.95
N SER A 136 -8.62 -2.10 0.32
CA SER A 136 -8.24 -1.14 1.39
C SER A 136 -6.95 -1.49 2.12
N HIS A 137 -6.62 -2.78 2.25
CA HIS A 137 -5.46 -3.24 3.00
C HIS A 137 -4.89 -4.50 2.37
N VAL A 138 -3.57 -4.69 2.48
CA VAL A 138 -2.89 -5.89 1.99
C VAL A 138 -1.85 -6.38 2.99
N SER A 139 -1.79 -7.69 3.17
CA SER A 139 -0.69 -8.35 3.88
C SER A 139 -0.16 -9.51 3.06
N VAL A 140 1.11 -9.85 3.23
CA VAL A 140 1.76 -10.96 2.51
C VAL A 140 2.35 -11.96 3.49
N LYS A 141 2.12 -13.26 3.25
CA LYS A 141 2.81 -14.37 3.94
C LYS A 141 3.14 -15.46 2.93
N GLY A 142 4.43 -15.75 2.77
CA GLY A 142 4.91 -16.70 1.75
C GLY A 142 4.51 -16.23 0.35
N ASN A 143 3.89 -17.12 -0.42
CA ASN A 143 3.42 -16.84 -1.78
C ASN A 143 1.99 -16.31 -1.84
N TYR A 144 1.44 -15.78 -0.75
CA TYR A 144 0.05 -15.33 -0.70
C TYR A 144 -0.06 -13.89 -0.25
N ALA A 145 -0.83 -13.10 -1.01
CA ALA A 145 -1.33 -11.79 -0.62
C ALA A 145 -2.77 -11.91 -0.13
N TYR A 146 -3.08 -11.22 0.95
CA TYR A 146 -4.38 -11.22 1.61
C TYR A 146 -4.91 -9.80 1.57
N VAL A 147 -6.05 -9.59 0.93
CA VAL A 147 -6.63 -8.26 0.71
C VAL A 147 -8.00 -8.19 1.34
N SER A 148 -8.26 -7.13 2.11
CA SER A 148 -9.63 -6.76 2.49
C SER A 148 -10.19 -5.73 1.52
N SER A 149 -11.45 -5.93 1.12
CA SER A 149 -12.14 -5.00 0.22
C SER A 149 -13.42 -4.49 0.87
N TYR A 150 -13.46 -3.18 1.08
CA TYR A 150 -14.48 -2.51 1.89
C TYR A 150 -15.88 -2.68 1.31
N LEU A 151 -16.04 -2.49 -0.01
CA LEU A 151 -17.33 -2.50 -0.69
C LEU A 151 -17.77 -3.91 -1.09
N ASP A 152 -16.82 -4.81 -1.35
CA ASP A 152 -17.15 -6.23 -1.60
C ASP A 152 -17.38 -7.04 -0.31
N HIS A 153 -17.12 -6.44 0.86
CA HIS A 153 -17.22 -7.11 2.17
C HIS A 153 -16.49 -8.46 2.18
N SER A 154 -15.29 -8.45 1.60
CA SER A 154 -14.52 -9.63 1.28
C SER A 154 -13.14 -9.61 1.91
N PHE A 155 -12.66 -10.82 2.19
CA PHE A 155 -11.26 -11.11 2.44
C PHE A 155 -10.80 -12.08 1.35
N SER A 156 -9.99 -11.57 0.42
CA SER A 156 -9.52 -12.27 -0.77
C SER A 156 -8.06 -12.71 -0.58
N THR A 157 -7.77 -13.96 -0.91
CA THR A 157 -6.41 -14.52 -0.93
C THR A 157 -5.96 -14.72 -2.36
N PHE A 158 -4.83 -14.11 -2.71
CA PHE A 158 -4.22 -14.18 -4.03
C PHE A 158 -2.90 -14.95 -3.95
N ASP A 159 -2.71 -15.92 -4.85
CA ASP A 159 -1.40 -16.50 -5.12
C ASP A 159 -0.55 -15.46 -5.87
N ILE A 160 0.60 -15.15 -5.32
CA ILE A 160 1.59 -14.19 -5.83
C ILE A 160 2.93 -14.87 -6.14
N SER A 161 2.96 -16.21 -6.28
CA SER A 161 4.18 -16.95 -6.65
C SER A 161 4.78 -16.46 -7.98
N LYS A 162 3.93 -15.90 -8.85
CA LYS A 162 4.30 -15.14 -10.04
C LYS A 162 3.84 -13.69 -9.87
N PRO A 163 4.69 -12.78 -9.36
CA PRO A 163 4.28 -11.40 -9.06
C PRO A 163 3.73 -10.62 -10.28
N SER A 164 4.07 -11.03 -11.50
CA SER A 164 3.55 -10.42 -12.73
C SER A 164 2.10 -10.83 -13.05
N SER A 165 1.56 -11.85 -12.40
CA SER A 165 0.21 -12.35 -12.63
C SER A 165 -0.37 -12.96 -11.34
N PRO A 166 -0.75 -12.13 -10.35
CA PRO A 166 -1.47 -12.59 -9.18
C PRO A 166 -2.78 -13.29 -9.55
N GLN A 167 -3.16 -14.33 -8.82
CA GLN A 167 -4.38 -15.11 -9.10
C GLN A 167 -5.22 -15.29 -7.83
N LEU A 168 -6.53 -15.07 -7.90
CA LEU A 168 -7.40 -15.34 -6.76
C LEU A 168 -7.43 -16.86 -6.48
N THR A 169 -7.20 -17.23 -5.23
CA THR A 169 -7.29 -18.64 -4.77
C THR A 169 -8.47 -18.88 -3.84
N LYS A 170 -8.81 -17.90 -3.01
CA LYS A 170 -9.90 -18.02 -2.04
C LYS A 170 -10.52 -16.65 -1.77
N VAL A 171 -11.83 -16.65 -1.54
CA VAL A 171 -12.54 -15.49 -1.02
C VAL A 171 -13.41 -15.92 0.16
N ILE A 172 -13.37 -15.16 1.24
CA ILE A 172 -14.35 -15.21 2.32
C ILE A 172 -15.22 -13.98 2.17
N ARG A 173 -16.54 -14.16 2.06
CA ARG A 173 -17.52 -13.08 1.87
C ARG A 173 -18.53 -13.08 3.01
N GLY A 174 -19.06 -11.90 3.31
CA GLY A 174 -20.36 -11.80 3.98
C GLY A 174 -20.56 -10.52 4.79
N PRO A 175 -21.50 -9.65 4.40
CA PRO A 175 -22.17 -8.79 5.39
C PRO A 175 -23.02 -9.68 6.32
N GLY A 176 -22.91 -9.47 7.65
CA GLY A 176 -23.66 -10.22 8.67
C GLY A 176 -22.84 -11.11 9.60
N ALA A 177 -23.49 -11.59 10.67
CA ALA A 177 -22.88 -12.15 11.89
C ALA A 177 -22.00 -13.41 11.72
N SER A 178 -22.03 -14.08 10.57
CA SER A 178 -21.23 -15.30 10.39
C SER A 178 -19.74 -15.02 10.20
N TYR A 179 -19.37 -13.85 9.68
CA TYR A 179 -17.97 -13.47 9.44
C TYR A 179 -17.62 -12.04 9.84
N TYR A 180 -18.60 -11.18 10.15
CA TYR A 180 -18.40 -9.78 10.57
C TYR A 180 -17.49 -8.97 9.63
N LEU A 181 -17.53 -9.25 8.32
CA LEU A 181 -16.69 -8.57 7.32
C LEU A 181 -17.37 -7.35 6.67
N SER A 182 -18.49 -6.88 7.23
CA SER A 182 -19.15 -5.68 6.72
C SER A 182 -18.24 -4.47 6.92
N GLY A 183 -17.90 -3.80 5.81
CA GLY A 183 -17.07 -2.60 5.83
C GLY A 183 -15.63 -2.84 6.33
N THR A 184 -15.05 -4.02 6.10
CA THR A 184 -13.69 -4.32 6.57
C THR A 184 -12.66 -3.34 6.05
N ARG A 185 -12.07 -2.63 7.01
CA ARG A 185 -10.82 -1.86 6.91
C ARG A 185 -9.92 -2.36 8.02
N SER A 186 -9.31 -3.53 7.82
CA SER A 186 -8.42 -4.06 8.84
C SER A 186 -7.06 -3.39 8.71
N ASN A 187 -6.54 -2.80 9.78
CA ASN A 187 -5.18 -2.27 9.82
C ASN A 187 -4.14 -3.34 10.17
N CYS A 188 -4.57 -4.58 10.39
CA CYS A 188 -3.70 -5.71 10.65
C CYS A 188 -4.35 -7.03 10.21
N ILE A 189 -3.58 -7.89 9.53
CA ILE A 189 -3.92 -9.30 9.30
C ILE A 189 -2.89 -10.11 10.07
N ALA A 190 -3.34 -10.83 11.10
CA ALA A 190 -2.46 -11.65 11.93
C ALA A 190 -2.33 -13.07 11.36
N PHE A 191 -1.11 -13.59 11.36
CA PHE A 191 -0.83 -14.96 10.99
C PHE A 191 -0.47 -15.76 12.22
N LYS A 192 -1.08 -16.94 12.39
CA LYS A 192 -0.58 -17.93 13.35
C LYS A 192 0.70 -18.56 12.78
N GLU A 193 1.72 -18.68 13.62
CA GLU A 193 2.93 -19.47 13.34
C GLU A 193 2.60 -20.97 13.29
#